data_AF-A0A661W8D9-F1
#
_entry.id   AF-A0A661W8D9-F1
#
_cell.length_a   1.000
_cell.length_b   1.000
_cell.length_c   1.000
_cell.angle_alpha   90.00
_cell.angle_beta   90.00
_cell.angle_gamma   90.00
#
_symmetry.space_group_name_H-M   'P 1'
#
loop_
_entity.id
_entity.type
_entity.pdbx_description
1 polymer ?
#
loop_
_entity_poly.entity_id
_entity_poly.type
_entity_poly.pdbx_seq_one_letter_code
_entity_poly.pdbx_strand_id
1 'polypeptide(L)' 'AKAVKAKMIDHISQEVYKKHPDLKGVKPQITPRKGDTSSDTLLIYSKSVSGPGGKKINRIVRAVADENGKIKKISTSK' A
#
# COMPACT_ATOMS: atom_id res chain seq x y z
N ALA A 1 10.86 -1.06 -19.04
CA ALA A 1 10.13 -0.17 -18.10
C ALA A 1 9.10 -0.89 -17.21
N LYS A 2 8.22 -1.78 -17.72
CA LYS A 2 7.14 -2.44 -16.92
C LYS A 2 7.63 -3.40 -15.82
N ALA A 3 8.69 -4.18 -16.08
CA ALA A 3 9.21 -5.18 -15.13
C ALA A 3 9.89 -4.57 -13.89
N VAL A 4 10.52 -3.41 -14.02
CA VAL A 4 11.18 -2.70 -12.90
C VAL A 4 10.14 -2.19 -11.91
N LYS A 5 9.03 -1.64 -12.42
CA LYS A 5 7.93 -1.16 -11.59
C LYS A 5 7.23 -2.28 -10.82
N ALA A 6 7.10 -3.46 -11.42
CA ALA A 6 6.54 -4.63 -10.74
C ALA A 6 7.42 -5.06 -9.55
N LYS A 7 8.73 -5.20 -9.76
CA LYS A 7 9.69 -5.53 -8.67
C LYS A 7 9.65 -4.52 -7.53
N MET A 8 9.54 -3.22 -7.85
CA MET A 8 9.41 -2.15 -6.86
C MET A 8 8.11 -2.30 -6.04
N ILE A 9 6.97 -2.51 -6.71
CA ILE A 9 5.68 -2.72 -6.03
C ILE A 9 5.75 -3.93 -5.12
N ASP A 10 6.31 -5.05 -5.60
CA ASP A 10 6.45 -6.27 -4.80
C ASP A 10 7.30 -6.02 -3.54
N HIS A 11 8.42 -5.30 -3.68
CA HIS A 11 9.27 -4.93 -2.55
C HIS A 11 8.50 -4.09 -1.51
N ILE A 12 7.81 -3.04 -1.96
CA ILE A 12 6.98 -2.19 -1.08
C ILE A 12 5.88 -3.03 -0.42
N SER A 13 5.24 -3.94 -1.17
CA SER A 13 4.20 -4.82 -0.63
C SER A 13 4.72 -5.74 0.46
N GLN A 14 5.92 -6.31 0.33
CA GLN A 14 6.52 -7.10 1.41
C GLN A 14 6.72 -6.28 2.68
N GLU A 15 7.22 -5.05 2.55
CA GLU A 15 7.40 -4.14 3.71
C GLU A 15 6.07 -3.76 4.35
N VAL A 16 5.02 -3.54 3.56
CA VAL A 16 3.67 -3.29 4.07
C VAL A 16 3.13 -4.52 4.80
N TYR A 17 3.30 -5.73 4.25
CA TYR A 17 2.81 -6.96 4.87
C TYR A 17 3.52 -7.30 6.18
N LYS A 18 4.81 -6.95 6.32
CA LYS A 18 5.53 -7.09 7.59
C LYS A 18 4.88 -6.26 8.71
N LYS A 19 4.39 -5.05 8.40
CA LYS A 19 3.73 -4.15 9.37
C LYS A 19 2.21 -4.38 9.49
N HIS A 20 1.60 -4.91 8.44
CA HIS A 20 0.16 -5.15 8.31
C HIS A 20 -0.08 -6.58 7.77
N PRO A 21 0.14 -7.61 8.60
CA PRO A 21 0.06 -9.01 8.16
C PRO A 21 -1.35 -9.41 7.73
N ASP A 22 -2.38 -8.72 8.21
CA ASP A 22 -3.77 -8.87 7.81
C ASP A 22 -4.00 -8.58 6.31
N LEU A 23 -3.11 -7.81 5.68
CA LEU A 23 -3.15 -7.47 4.26
C LEU A 23 -2.29 -8.39 3.38
N LYS A 24 -1.64 -9.41 3.94
CA LYS A 24 -0.79 -10.32 3.15
C LYS A 24 -1.55 -10.91 1.96
N GLY A 25 -1.01 -10.74 0.76
CA GLY A 25 -1.61 -11.19 -0.50
C GLY A 25 -2.64 -10.22 -1.10
N VAL A 26 -3.00 -9.13 -0.42
CA VAL A 26 -3.85 -8.07 -0.99
C VAL A 26 -3.03 -7.26 -1.98
N LYS A 27 -3.46 -7.24 -3.24
CA LYS A 27 -2.82 -6.43 -4.28
C LYS A 27 -3.18 -4.96 -4.09
N PRO A 28 -2.20 -4.04 -4.05
CA PRO A 28 -2.49 -2.63 -3.92
C PRO A 28 -3.05 -2.04 -5.21
N GLN A 29 -3.96 -1.08 -5.08
CA GLN A 29 -4.24 -0.13 -6.14
C GLN A 29 -3.09 0.88 -6.22
N ILE A 30 -2.54 1.06 -7.42
CA ILE A 30 -1.41 1.95 -7.68
C ILE A 30 -1.92 3.26 -8.24
N THR A 31 -1.65 4.35 -7.54
CA THR A 31 -2.00 5.71 -7.97
C THR A 31 -0.72 6.54 -8.09
N PRO A 32 -0.40 7.08 -9.29
CA PRO A 32 0.70 8.03 -9.40
C PRO A 32 0.33 9.31 -8.66
N ARG A 33 1.20 9.79 -7.78
CA ARG A 33 0.96 11.05 -7.08
C ARG A 33 1.61 12.16 -7.90
N LYS A 34 0.79 12.90 -8.68
CA LYS A 34 1.24 14.10 -9.38
C LYS A 34 1.11 15.29 -8.42
N GLY A 35 2.24 15.88 -7.99
CA GLY A 35 2.27 17.08 -7.16
C GLY A 35 3.60 17.24 -6.41
N ASP A 36 4.19 18.44 -6.58
CA ASP A 36 5.49 18.95 -6.13
C ASP A 36 6.68 17.98 -6.12
N THR A 37 7.43 18.07 -7.22
CA THR A 37 8.87 17.72 -7.37
C THR A 37 9.28 16.26 -7.15
N SER A 38 8.44 15.40 -6.57
CA SER A 38 8.76 14.00 -6.29
C SER A 38 7.94 13.04 -7.16
N SER A 39 8.64 12.11 -7.84
CA SER A 39 8.08 10.98 -8.59
C SER A 39 7.45 9.90 -7.68
N ASP A 40 6.67 10.32 -6.68
CA ASP A 40 6.12 9.43 -5.66
C ASP A 40 4.97 8.58 -6.20
N THR A 41 4.91 7.34 -5.74
CA THR A 41 3.82 6.39 -6.00
C THR A 41 3.04 6.14 -4.72
N LEU A 42 1.70 6.20 -4.83
CA LEU A 42 0.78 5.83 -3.76
C LEU A 42 0.26 4.40 -4.00
N LEU A 43 0.42 3.54 -2.99
CA LEU A 43 -0.08 2.18 -2.97
C LEU A 43 -1.20 2.09 -1.93
N ILE A 44 -2.40 1.68 -2.35
CA ILE A 44 -3.58 1.61 -1.51
C ILE A 44 -4.02 0.15 -1.38
N TYR A 45 -3.98 -0.38 -0.17
CA TYR A 45 -4.43 -1.71 0.18
C TYR A 45 -5.78 -1.58 0.88
N SER A 46 -6.78 -2.34 0.43
CA SER A 46 -8.10 -2.38 1.05
C SER A 46 -8.50 -3.83 1.31
N LYS A 47 -9.05 -4.09 2.50
CA LYS A 47 -9.58 -5.39 2.88
C LYS A 47 -10.77 -5.24 3.82
N SER A 48 -11.86 -5.93 3.53
CA SER A 48 -12.94 -6.09 4.49
C SER A 48 -12.55 -7.11 5.56
N VAL A 49 -12.58 -6.69 6.81
CA VAL A 49 -12.30 -7.54 7.97
C VAL A 49 -13.52 -7.58 8.88
N SER A 50 -13.73 -8.71 9.56
CA SER A 50 -14.76 -8.80 10.60
C SER A 50 -14.30 -8.04 11.84
N GLY A 51 -15.05 -7.03 12.22
CA GLY A 51 -14.86 -6.28 13.46
C GLY A 51 -15.65 -6.88 14.62
N PRO A 52 -15.56 -6.24 15.81
CA PRO A 52 -16.34 -6.64 16.98
C PRO A 52 -17.84 -6.67 16.67
N GLY A 53 -18.53 -7.72 17.11
CA GLY A 53 -19.97 -7.88 16.90
C GLY A 53 -20.38 -8.25 15.47
N GLY A 54 -19.47 -8.80 14.65
CA GLY A 54 -19.79 -9.34 13.32
C GLY A 54 -19.96 -8.29 12.22
N LYS A 55 -19.75 -6.99 12.53
CA LYS A 55 -19.78 -5.92 11.52
C LYS A 55 -18.54 -5.99 10.63
N LYS A 56 -18.72 -5.86 9.32
CA LYS A 56 -17.60 -5.74 8.38
C LYS A 56 -17.03 -4.33 8.45
N ILE A 57 -15.72 -4.24 8.66
CA ILE A 57 -14.96 -2.99 8.70
C ILE A 57 -14.03 -2.96 7.50
N ASN A 58 -13.94 -1.83 6.81
CA ASN A 58 -13.04 -1.69 5.67
C ASN A 58 -11.67 -1.19 6.14
N ARG A 59 -10.71 -2.09 6.26
CA ARG A 59 -9.33 -1.76 6.60
C ARG A 59 -8.64 -1.21 5.37
N ILE A 60 -8.13 0.02 5.46
CA ILE A 60 -7.38 0.66 4.38
C ILE A 60 -5.98 1.02 4.86
N VAL A 61 -4.95 0.62 4.13
CA VAL A 61 -3.56 1.02 4.35
C VAL A 61 -3.04 1.71 3.09
N ARG A 62 -2.39 2.86 3.27
CA ARG A 62 -1.82 3.67 2.19
C ARG A 62 -0.32 3.80 2.42
N ALA A 63 0.48 3.42 1.45
CA ALA A 63 1.92 3.61 1.45
C ALA A 63 2.33 4.59 0.36
N VAL A 64 3.08 5.62 0.71
CA VAL A 64 3.71 6.54 -0.24
C VAL A 64 5.17 6.12 -0.35
N ALA A 65 5.61 5.80 -1.56
CA ALA A 65 6.98 5.44 -1.85
C ALA A 65 7.56 6.33 -2.95
N ASP A 66 8.87 6.54 -2.93
CA ASP A 66 9.59 7.20 -4.03
C ASP A 66 9.79 6.25 -5.23
N GLU A 67 10.46 6.75 -6.25
CA GLU A 67 10.81 6.01 -7.47
C GLU A 67 11.76 4.82 -7.25
N ASN A 68 12.50 4.81 -6.14
CA ASN A 68 13.40 3.73 -5.75
C ASN A 68 12.67 2.65 -4.91
N GLY A 69 11.39 2.86 -4.61
CA GLY A 69 10.59 1.98 -3.78
C GLY A 69 10.81 2.16 -2.27
N LYS A 70 11.48 3.23 -1.84
CA LYS A 70 11.62 3.56 -0.42
C LYS A 70 10.31 4.17 0.07
N ILE A 71 9.75 3.58 1.12
CA ILE A 71 8.51 4.07 1.73
C ILE A 71 8.81 5.34 2.54
N LYS A 72 8.19 6.46 2.13
CA LYS A 72 8.26 7.76 2.82
C LYS A 72 7.24 7.86 3.94
N LYS A 73 6.05 7.29 3.73
CA LYS A 73 4.94 7.36 4.69
C LYS A 73 4.01 6.17 4.58
N ILE A 74 3.50 5.70 5.72
CA ILE A 74 2.38 4.76 5.79
C ILE A 74 1.27 5.41 6.62
N SER A 75 0.03 5.37 6.12
CA SER A 75 -1.16 5.74 6.88
C SER A 75 -2.19 4.63 6.84
N THR A 76 -3.01 4.55 7.89
CA THR A 76 -4.04 3.51 7.98
C THR A 76 -5.37 4.10 8.42
N SER A 77 -6.46 3.58 7.87
CA SER A 77 -7.84 3.85 8.27
C SER A 77 -8.44 2.55 8.82
N LYS A 78 -9.25 2.66 9.87
CA LYS A 78 -10.09 1.58 10.39
C LYS A 78 -11.54 1.97 10.15
#